data_AF-A0ABD0PJK5-F1
#
_entry.id   AF-A0ABD0PJK5-F1
#
_cell.length_a   1.000
_cell.length_b   1.000
_cell.length_c   1.000
_cell.angle_alpha   90.00
_cell.angle_beta   90.00
_cell.angle_gamma   90.00
#
_symmetry.space_group_name_H-M   'P 1'
#
loop_
_entity.id
_entity.type
_entity.pdbx_description
1 polymer ?
#
loop_
_entity_poly.entity_id
_entity_poly.type
_entity_poly.pdbx_seq_one_letter_code
_entity_poly.pdbx_strand_id
1 'polypeptide(L)'
;NLLILTAIKADRTRVMEYINRLDNYDAPDIANIAISNELFEEAFAIFRKFDVNTSAVQVLIEHIGNLDRAYEFAERCNEPAVWSQLAKAQLQKGLVKEAIDSYIKADDPSAYMEVGQAAAQSGNWEDLVKFLQMARKKARESYVETELIFALAKTNRLAELEEFINGPNNAHIQQ
;
A
#
# COMPACT_ATOMS: atom_id res chain seq x y z
N ASN A 1 24.78 19.83 5.00
CA ASN A 1 24.95 19.06 3.74
C ASN A 1 26.34 18.42 3.59
N LEU A 2 27.46 19.17 3.62
CA LEU A 2 28.80 18.58 3.38
C LEU A 2 29.20 17.47 4.37
N LEU A 3 28.93 17.62 5.67
CA LEU A 3 29.31 16.64 6.70
C LEU A 3 28.66 15.27 6.52
N ILE A 4 27.36 15.23 6.20
CA ILE A 4 26.64 13.96 5.94
C ILE A 4 27.17 13.32 4.66
N LEU A 5 27.40 14.10 3.60
CA LEU A 5 27.94 13.58 2.33
C LEU A 5 29.36 13.01 2.48
N THR A 6 30.21 13.67 3.28
CA THR A 6 31.55 13.17 3.59
C THR A 6 31.46 11.91 4.46
N ALA A 7 30.56 11.85 5.44
CA ALA A 7 30.35 10.65 6.27
C ALA A 7 29.83 9.46 5.45
N ILE A 8 28.86 9.67 4.55
CA ILE A 8 28.34 8.61 3.66
C ILE A 8 29.48 7.98 2.83
N LYS A 9 30.46 8.79 2.40
CA LYS A 9 31.60 8.34 1.59
C LYS A 9 32.80 7.83 2.40
N ALA A 10 33.00 8.30 3.64
CA ALA A 10 34.23 8.06 4.41
C ALA A 10 34.03 7.20 5.68
N ASP A 11 32.88 7.30 6.36
CA ASP A 11 32.58 6.54 7.56
C ASP A 11 31.06 6.33 7.73
N ARG A 12 30.58 5.18 7.23
CA ARG A 12 29.16 4.80 7.24
C ARG A 12 28.58 4.68 8.65
N THR A 13 29.40 4.40 9.67
CA THR A 13 28.92 4.15 11.05
C THR A 13 28.41 5.41 11.75
N ARG A 14 28.86 6.59 11.32
CA ARG A 14 28.49 7.88 11.92
C ARG A 14 27.35 8.58 11.19
N VAL A 15 26.92 8.07 10.04
CA VAL A 15 25.89 8.70 9.19
C VAL A 15 24.58 8.84 9.96
N MET A 16 24.17 7.80 10.69
CA MET A 16 22.96 7.84 11.52
C MET A 16 23.06 8.86 12.67
N GLU A 17 24.23 9.03 13.30
CA GLU A 17 24.44 10.07 14.32
C GLU A 17 24.29 11.48 13.71
N TYR A 18 24.86 11.70 12.52
CA TYR A 18 24.75 12.99 11.84
C TYR A 18 23.33 13.30 11.38
N ILE A 19 22.58 12.31 10.90
CA ILE A 19 21.15 12.45 10.54
C ILE A 19 20.32 12.86 11.77
N ASN A 20 20.58 12.24 12.91
CA ASN A 20 19.87 12.57 14.14
C ASN A 20 20.21 13.97 14.66
N ARG A 21 21.49 14.38 14.55
CA ARG A 21 21.99 15.66 15.10
C ARG A 21 21.77 16.88 14.21
N LEU A 22 21.63 16.70 12.90
CA LEU A 22 21.45 17.80 11.96
C LEU A 22 19.97 17.94 11.60
N ASP A 23 19.45 19.16 11.61
CA ASP A 23 18.05 19.46 11.25
C ASP A 23 17.95 20.32 9.98
N ASN A 24 19.03 21.01 9.60
CA ASN A 24 19.06 21.93 8.46
C ASN A 24 19.79 21.31 7.26
N TYR A 25 19.16 20.34 6.61
CA TYR A 25 19.66 19.75 5.37
C TYR A 25 18.52 19.38 4.41
N ASP A 26 18.85 19.21 3.14
CA ASP A 26 17.87 18.81 2.12
C ASP A 26 17.58 17.31 2.27
N ALA A 27 16.42 17.00 2.85
CA ALA A 27 16.06 15.64 3.23
C ALA A 27 15.82 14.70 2.04
N PRO A 28 15.04 15.07 1.01
CA PRO A 28 14.93 14.28 -0.21
C PRO A 28 16.28 13.97 -0.87
N ASP A 29 17.15 14.98 -1.03
CA ASP A 29 18.44 14.80 -1.69
C ASP A 29 19.35 13.87 -0.90
N ILE A 30 19.45 14.05 0.42
CA ILE A 30 20.32 13.23 1.26
C ILE A 30 19.78 11.80 1.40
N ALA A 31 18.46 11.63 1.47
CA ALA A 31 17.85 10.31 1.50
C ALA A 31 18.10 9.54 0.18
N ASN A 32 17.98 10.20 -0.98
CA ASN A 32 18.31 9.60 -2.27
C ASN A 32 19.79 9.20 -2.39
N ILE A 33 20.68 10.02 -1.83
CA ILE A 33 22.12 9.71 -1.77
C ILE A 33 22.37 8.53 -0.82
N ALA A 34 21.68 8.46 0.32
CA ALA A 34 21.76 7.34 1.24
C ALA A 34 21.29 6.03 0.59
N ILE A 35 20.15 6.04 -0.12
CA ILE A 35 19.66 4.91 -0.93
C ILE A 35 20.72 4.48 -1.96
N SER A 36 21.29 5.43 -2.70
CA SER A 36 22.32 5.16 -3.71
C SER A 36 23.61 4.55 -3.13
N ASN A 37 23.83 4.68 -1.82
CA ASN A 37 24.97 4.11 -1.10
C ASN A 37 24.59 2.90 -0.24
N GLU A 38 23.39 2.32 -0.46
CA GLU A 38 22.86 1.16 0.27
C GLU A 38 22.64 1.42 1.79
N LEU A 39 22.48 2.68 2.18
CA LEU A 39 22.19 3.12 3.54
C LEU A 39 20.68 3.32 3.73
N PHE A 40 19.93 2.22 3.73
CA PHE A 40 18.47 2.24 3.69
C PHE A 40 17.83 2.61 5.04
N GLU A 41 18.43 2.21 6.16
CA GLU A 41 17.94 2.58 7.50
C GLU A 41 18.09 4.09 7.75
N GLU A 42 19.20 4.65 7.28
CA GLU A 42 19.46 6.08 7.30
C GLU A 42 18.48 6.84 6.41
N ALA A 43 18.24 6.37 5.19
CA ALA A 43 17.25 6.96 4.29
C ALA A 43 15.84 6.93 4.90
N PHE A 44 15.44 5.81 5.50
CA PHE A 44 14.17 5.68 6.20
C PHE A 44 14.07 6.66 7.39
N ALA A 45 15.12 6.75 8.22
CA ALA A 45 15.15 7.68 9.35
C ALA A 45 15.03 9.14 8.91
N ILE A 46 15.66 9.51 7.78
CA ILE A 46 15.53 10.85 7.19
C ILE A 46 14.08 11.09 6.77
N PHE A 47 13.47 10.22 5.95
CA PHE A 47 12.11 10.44 5.47
C PHE A 47 11.11 10.51 6.62
N ARG A 48 11.26 9.65 7.62
CA ARG A 48 10.44 9.68 8.84
C ARG A 48 10.61 10.98 9.64
N LYS A 49 11.83 11.54 9.70
CA LYS A 49 12.11 12.78 10.44
C LYS A 49 11.48 14.01 9.78
N PHE A 50 11.28 13.98 8.47
CA PHE A 50 10.72 15.08 7.69
C PHE A 50 9.23 14.85 7.31
N ASP A 51 8.56 13.91 7.98
CA ASP A 51 7.15 13.55 7.75
C ASP A 51 6.82 13.17 6.29
N VAL A 52 7.81 12.70 5.52
CA VAL A 52 7.62 12.21 4.14
C VAL A 52 7.29 10.72 4.19
N ASN A 53 6.12 10.40 4.72
CA ASN A 53 5.73 9.02 5.07
C ASN A 53 5.60 8.09 3.86
N THR A 54 5.18 8.60 2.70
CA THR A 54 5.11 7.84 1.44
C THR A 54 6.50 7.37 0.99
N SER A 55 7.49 8.26 0.96
CA SER A 55 8.87 7.86 0.64
C SER A 55 9.47 6.94 1.70
N ALA A 56 9.14 7.15 2.99
CA ALA A 56 9.62 6.30 4.06
C ALA A 56 9.13 4.84 3.92
N VAL A 57 7.83 4.63 3.66
CA VAL A 57 7.29 3.28 3.48
C VAL A 57 7.83 2.62 2.21
N GLN A 58 8.05 3.40 1.14
CA GLN A 58 8.66 2.91 -0.09
C GLN A 58 10.05 2.31 0.17
N VAL A 59 10.88 2.96 0.98
CA VAL A 59 12.21 2.43 1.35
C VAL A 59 12.10 1.11 2.12
N LEU A 60 11.13 1.00 3.04
CA LEU A 60 10.88 -0.26 3.77
C LEU A 60 10.46 -1.40 2.84
N ILE A 61 9.66 -1.08 1.82
CA ILE A 61 9.09 -2.03 0.87
C ILE A 61 10.13 -2.49 -0.17
N GLU A 62 10.76 -1.54 -0.87
CA GLU A 62 11.59 -1.82 -2.05
C GLU A 62 13.03 -2.16 -1.70
N HIS A 63 13.62 -1.45 -0.73
CA HIS A 63 15.03 -1.59 -0.41
C HIS A 63 15.28 -2.52 0.77
N ILE A 64 14.55 -2.33 1.87
CA ILE A 64 14.68 -3.18 3.07
C ILE A 64 13.93 -4.50 2.88
N GLY A 65 12.81 -4.48 2.14
CA GLY A 65 12.00 -5.67 1.85
C GLY A 65 11.19 -6.20 3.03
N ASN A 66 11.15 -5.50 4.16
CA ASN A 66 10.49 -5.92 5.39
C ASN A 66 9.07 -5.36 5.47
N LEU A 67 8.11 -6.19 5.05
CA LEU A 67 6.69 -5.80 5.01
C LEU A 67 6.07 -5.68 6.41
N ASP A 68 6.53 -6.43 7.40
CA ASP A 68 6.03 -6.33 8.78
C ASP A 68 6.35 -4.95 9.35
N ARG A 69 7.57 -4.47 9.15
CA ARG A 69 7.96 -3.09 9.53
C ARG A 69 7.20 -2.04 8.74
N ALA A 70 6.94 -2.27 7.44
CA ALA A 70 6.15 -1.36 6.63
C ALA A 70 4.69 -1.29 7.11
N TYR A 71 4.13 -2.42 7.55
CA TYR A 71 2.81 -2.50 8.16
C TYR A 71 2.74 -1.77 9.51
N GLU A 72 3.69 -2.01 10.41
CA GLU A 72 3.78 -1.27 11.68
C GLU A 72 3.90 0.24 11.46
N PHE A 73 4.66 0.65 10.45
CA PHE A 73 4.79 2.05 10.07
C PHE A 73 3.48 2.62 9.54
N ALA A 74 2.77 1.89 8.67
CA ALA A 74 1.46 2.26 8.16
C ALA A 74 0.42 2.40 9.28
N GLU A 75 0.42 1.50 10.28
CA GLU A 75 -0.47 1.60 11.44
C GLU A 75 -0.18 2.84 12.30
N ARG A 76 1.10 3.24 12.42
CA ARG A 76 1.48 4.42 13.20
C ARG A 76 1.15 5.73 12.48
N CYS A 77 1.41 5.81 11.18
CA CYS A 77 1.12 7.01 10.39
C CYS A 77 -0.39 7.14 10.11
N ASN A 78 -1.07 6.01 9.93
CA ASN A 78 -2.49 5.92 9.61
C ASN A 78 -2.92 6.83 8.44
N GLU A 79 -2.05 6.95 7.44
CA GLU A 79 -2.30 7.75 6.24
C GLU A 79 -2.77 6.86 5.09
N PRO A 80 -3.86 7.24 4.38
CA PRO A 80 -4.35 6.49 3.23
C PRO A 80 -3.28 6.22 2.17
N ALA A 81 -2.44 7.21 1.86
CA ALA A 81 -1.40 7.08 0.84
C ALA A 81 -0.34 6.01 1.19
N VAL A 82 0.01 5.89 2.49
CA VAL A 82 0.96 4.90 2.99
C VAL A 82 0.35 3.50 2.92
N TRP A 83 -0.91 3.36 3.32
CA TRP A 83 -1.65 2.10 3.22
C TRP A 83 -1.80 1.63 1.77
N SER A 84 -2.13 2.51 0.82
CA SER A 84 -2.23 2.17 -0.60
C SER A 84 -0.90 1.67 -1.18
N GLN A 85 0.22 2.28 -0.80
CA GLN A 85 1.55 1.83 -1.25
C GLN A 85 1.92 0.46 -0.67
N LEU A 86 1.67 0.25 0.62
CA LEU A 86 1.88 -1.04 1.26
C LEU A 86 1.01 -2.14 0.63
N ALA A 87 -0.27 -1.84 0.40
CA ALA A 87 -1.22 -2.77 -0.20
C ALA A 87 -0.76 -3.22 -1.59
N LYS A 88 -0.32 -2.28 -2.42
CA LYS A 88 0.24 -2.58 -3.75
C LYS A 88 1.45 -3.51 -3.67
N ALA A 89 2.35 -3.27 -2.73
CA ALA A 89 3.52 -4.09 -2.53
C ALA A 89 3.20 -5.50 -2.03
N GLN A 90 2.26 -5.61 -1.08
CA GLN A 90 1.74 -6.89 -0.58
C GLN A 90 1.13 -7.70 -1.74
N LEU A 91 0.35 -7.04 -2.61
CA LEU A 91 -0.28 -7.67 -3.77
C LEU A 91 0.77 -8.24 -4.73
N GLN A 92 1.83 -7.46 -5.03
CA GLN A 92 2.93 -7.91 -5.88
C GLN A 92 3.72 -9.09 -5.29
N LYS A 93 3.77 -9.23 -3.95
CA LYS A 93 4.38 -10.38 -3.28
C LYS A 93 3.42 -11.57 -3.13
N GLY A 94 2.19 -11.48 -3.64
CA GLY A 94 1.18 -12.54 -3.55
C GLY A 94 0.47 -12.63 -2.19
N LEU A 95 0.66 -11.65 -1.31
CA LEU A 95 -0.03 -11.54 -0.02
C LEU A 95 -1.40 -10.88 -0.22
N VAL A 96 -2.30 -11.60 -0.89
CA VAL A 96 -3.56 -11.05 -1.38
C VAL A 96 -4.50 -10.62 -0.25
N LYS A 97 -4.57 -11.39 0.84
CA LYS A 97 -5.45 -11.08 1.97
C LYS A 97 -5.01 -9.80 2.67
N GLU A 98 -3.71 -9.72 2.95
CA GLU A 98 -3.08 -8.58 3.60
C GLU A 98 -3.18 -7.33 2.72
N ALA A 99 -2.98 -7.47 1.40
CA ALA A 99 -3.15 -6.39 0.45
C ALA A 99 -4.59 -5.85 0.44
N ILE A 100 -5.59 -6.74 0.42
CA ILE A 100 -7.01 -6.36 0.48
C ILE A 100 -7.30 -5.58 1.76
N ASP A 101 -6.86 -6.08 2.91
CA ASP A 101 -7.07 -5.42 4.20
C ASP A 101 -6.41 -4.04 4.23
N SER A 102 -5.18 -3.93 3.72
CA SER A 102 -4.46 -2.65 3.61
C SER A 102 -5.17 -1.67 2.67
N TYR A 103 -5.71 -2.12 1.54
CA TYR A 103 -6.50 -1.26 0.63
C TYR A 103 -7.82 -0.79 1.26
N ILE A 104 -8.49 -1.65 2.03
CA ILE A 104 -9.69 -1.28 2.77
C ILE A 104 -9.34 -0.22 3.83
N LYS A 105 -8.22 -0.37 4.54
CA LYS A 105 -7.71 0.64 5.50
C LYS A 105 -7.35 1.96 4.81
N ALA A 106 -6.78 1.89 3.61
CA ALA A 106 -6.53 3.06 2.77
C ALA A 106 -7.82 3.71 2.24
N ASP A 107 -8.93 2.99 2.28
CA ASP A 107 -10.18 3.36 1.62
C ASP A 107 -9.93 3.67 0.12
N ASP A 108 -9.04 2.91 -0.53
CA ASP A 108 -8.58 3.20 -1.90
C ASP A 108 -9.00 2.10 -2.89
N PRO A 109 -9.89 2.41 -3.85
CA PRO A 109 -10.35 1.46 -4.85
C PRO A 109 -9.43 1.36 -6.08
N SER A 110 -8.35 2.15 -6.17
CA SER A 110 -7.57 2.34 -7.40
C SER A 110 -7.07 1.04 -8.06
N ALA A 111 -6.78 0.01 -7.27
CA ALA A 111 -6.24 -1.27 -7.75
C ALA A 111 -7.30 -2.37 -7.93
N TYR A 112 -8.58 -2.02 -8.13
CA TYR A 112 -9.67 -3.01 -8.15
C TYR A 112 -9.50 -4.15 -9.16
N MET A 113 -8.88 -3.90 -10.33
CA MET A 113 -8.61 -4.92 -11.34
C MET A 113 -7.56 -5.93 -10.86
N GLU A 114 -6.44 -5.43 -10.33
CA GLU A 114 -5.34 -6.27 -9.86
C GLU A 114 -5.77 -7.08 -8.63
N VAL A 115 -6.47 -6.44 -7.68
CA VAL A 115 -7.00 -7.09 -6.49
C VAL A 115 -8.04 -8.16 -6.85
N GLY A 116 -8.96 -7.85 -7.77
CA GLY A 116 -9.96 -8.80 -8.26
C GLY A 116 -9.33 -10.05 -8.88
N GLN A 117 -8.37 -9.86 -9.79
CA GLN A 117 -7.66 -10.97 -10.42
C GLN A 117 -6.86 -11.80 -9.41
N ALA A 118 -6.13 -11.17 -8.51
CA ALA A 118 -5.32 -11.86 -7.50
C ALA A 118 -6.20 -12.62 -6.50
N ALA A 119 -7.32 -12.04 -6.07
CA ALA A 119 -8.28 -12.69 -5.19
C ALA A 119 -8.99 -13.86 -5.86
N ALA A 120 -9.34 -13.72 -7.14
CA ALA A 120 -9.93 -14.81 -7.93
C ALA A 120 -8.96 -16.00 -8.07
N GLN A 121 -7.67 -15.73 -8.31
CA GLN A 121 -6.63 -16.76 -8.40
C GLN A 121 -6.33 -17.43 -7.05
N SER A 122 -6.33 -16.67 -5.97
CA SER A 122 -6.08 -17.17 -4.61
C SER A 122 -7.31 -17.77 -3.92
N GLY A 123 -8.49 -17.62 -4.52
CA GLY A 123 -9.76 -18.11 -3.97
C GLY A 123 -10.28 -17.30 -2.77
N ASN A 124 -9.75 -16.10 -2.54
CA ASN A 124 -10.08 -15.25 -1.39
C ASN A 124 -11.31 -14.39 -1.66
N TRP A 125 -12.43 -15.04 -2.01
CA TRP A 125 -13.66 -14.38 -2.44
C TRP A 125 -14.33 -13.57 -1.33
N GLU A 126 -14.24 -14.00 -0.06
CA GLU A 126 -14.87 -13.27 1.05
C GLU A 126 -14.23 -11.91 1.30
N ASP A 127 -12.90 -11.84 1.26
CA ASP A 127 -12.17 -10.58 1.44
C ASP A 127 -12.34 -9.69 0.20
N LEU A 128 -12.39 -10.29 -1.00
CA LEU A 128 -12.71 -9.55 -2.22
C LEU A 128 -14.09 -8.88 -2.16
N VAL A 129 -15.11 -9.57 -1.65
CA VAL A 129 -16.45 -8.97 -1.47
C VAL A 129 -16.37 -7.71 -0.62
N LYS A 130 -15.63 -7.73 0.51
CA LYS A 130 -15.47 -6.55 1.38
C LYS A 130 -14.79 -5.39 0.65
N PHE A 131 -13.72 -5.68 -0.10
CA PHE A 131 -13.01 -4.67 -0.88
C PHE A 131 -13.89 -4.07 -1.99
N LEU A 132 -14.60 -4.90 -2.75
CA LEU A 132 -15.48 -4.44 -3.83
C LEU A 132 -16.69 -3.66 -3.29
N GLN A 133 -17.21 -3.99 -2.11
CA GLN A 133 -18.24 -3.21 -1.42
C GLN A 133 -17.74 -1.81 -1.03
N MET A 134 -16.50 -1.70 -0.54
CA MET A 134 -15.85 -0.40 -0.30
C MET A 134 -15.68 0.36 -1.62
N ALA A 135 -15.14 -0.30 -2.65
CA ALA A 135 -14.88 0.32 -3.94
C ALA A 135 -16.14 0.86 -4.61
N ARG A 136 -17.24 0.11 -4.57
CA ARG A 136 -18.55 0.54 -5.10
C ARG A 136 -19.06 1.82 -4.44
N LYS A 137 -18.83 2.01 -3.13
CA LYS A 137 -19.25 3.23 -2.41
C LYS A 137 -18.49 4.46 -2.92
N LYS A 138 -17.25 4.30 -3.35
CA LYS A 138 -16.41 5.38 -3.89
C LYS A 138 -16.63 5.63 -5.37
N ALA A 139 -16.64 4.56 -6.16
CA ALA A 139 -16.73 4.61 -7.61
C ALA A 139 -17.69 3.51 -8.10
N ARG A 140 -18.79 3.93 -8.72
CA ARG A 140 -19.78 3.00 -9.32
C ARG A 140 -19.31 2.54 -10.70
N GLU A 141 -18.18 1.85 -10.73
CA GLU A 141 -17.63 1.31 -11.96
C GLU A 141 -18.31 -0.02 -12.33
N SER A 142 -18.69 -0.15 -13.61
CA SER A 142 -19.38 -1.34 -14.12
C SER A 142 -18.59 -2.64 -13.89
N TYR A 143 -17.26 -2.56 -13.97
CA TYR A 143 -16.37 -3.70 -13.70
C TYR A 143 -16.46 -4.15 -12.23
N VAL A 144 -16.35 -3.20 -11.29
CA VAL A 144 -16.45 -3.48 -9.83
C VAL A 144 -17.78 -4.12 -9.48
N GLU A 145 -18.87 -3.64 -10.07
CA GLU A 145 -20.20 -4.19 -9.85
C GLU A 145 -20.39 -5.59 -10.44
N THR A 146 -19.83 -5.84 -11.63
CA THR A 146 -19.86 -7.17 -12.28
C THR A 146 -19.04 -8.19 -11.48
N GLU A 147 -17.83 -7.83 -11.06
CA GLU A 147 -16.99 -8.67 -10.21
C GLU A 147 -17.62 -8.91 -8.83
N LEU A 148 -18.30 -7.91 -8.25
CA LEU A 148 -18.97 -8.06 -6.96
C LEU A 148 -20.12 -9.08 -7.05
N ILE A 149 -20.93 -9.05 -8.11
CA ILE A 149 -21.95 -10.06 -8.37
C ILE A 149 -21.31 -11.46 -8.43
N PHE A 150 -20.21 -11.59 -9.17
CA PHE A 150 -19.51 -12.86 -9.31
C PHE A 150 -18.97 -13.37 -7.96
N ALA A 151 -18.34 -12.49 -7.18
CA ALA A 151 -17.81 -12.81 -5.86
C ALA A 151 -18.91 -13.15 -4.84
N LEU A 152 -20.05 -12.46 -4.85
CA LEU A 152 -21.23 -12.77 -4.03
C LEU A 152 -21.82 -14.14 -4.39
N ALA A 153 -21.90 -14.47 -5.68
CA ALA A 153 -22.35 -15.78 -6.14
C ALA A 153 -21.38 -16.89 -5.68
N LYS A 154 -20.06 -16.65 -5.76
CA LYS A 154 -19.04 -17.61 -5.30
C LYS A 154 -19.01 -17.82 -3.78
N THR A 155 -19.43 -16.83 -3.01
CA THR A 155 -19.52 -16.89 -1.53
C THR A 155 -20.90 -17.32 -1.03
N ASN A 156 -21.81 -17.71 -1.92
CA ASN A 156 -23.18 -18.14 -1.61
C ASN A 156 -24.00 -17.09 -0.82
N ARG A 157 -23.69 -15.80 -1.00
CA ARG A 157 -24.38 -14.68 -0.35
C ARG A 157 -25.61 -14.26 -1.16
N LEU A 158 -26.55 -15.20 -1.29
CA LEU A 158 -27.72 -15.07 -2.17
C LEU A 158 -28.62 -13.86 -1.80
N ALA A 159 -28.78 -13.57 -0.52
CA ALA A 159 -29.57 -12.41 -0.08
C ALA A 159 -28.95 -11.07 -0.51
N GLU A 160 -27.63 -10.91 -0.34
CA GLU A 160 -26.90 -9.71 -0.78
C GLU A 160 -26.91 -9.60 -2.32
N LEU A 161 -26.84 -10.74 -3.02
CA LEU A 161 -26.93 -10.81 -4.48
C LEU A 161 -28.33 -10.40 -5.00
N GLU A 162 -29.40 -10.89 -4.37
CA GLU A 162 -30.77 -10.52 -4.72
C GLU A 162 -31.03 -9.03 -4.50
N GLU A 163 -30.57 -8.48 -3.37
CA GLU A 163 -30.67 -7.04 -3.11
C GLU A 163 -29.89 -6.23 -4.16
N PHE A 164 -28.72 -6.72 -4.58
CA PHE A 164 -27.89 -6.07 -5.59
C PHE A 164 -28.57 -6.04 -6.98
N ILE A 165 -29.15 -7.15 -7.41
CA ILE A 165 -29.82 -7.27 -8.72
C ILE A 165 -31.10 -6.41 -8.76
N ASN A 166 -31.82 -6.33 -7.65
CA ASN A 166 -33.07 -5.56 -7.55
C ASN A 166 -32.84 -4.04 -7.39
N GLY A 167 -31.62 -3.60 -7.08
CA GLY A 167 -31.24 -2.19 -6.98
C GLY A 167 -30.68 -1.60 -8.28
N PRO A 168 -30.53 -0.27 -8.39
CA PRO A 168 -29.87 0.36 -9.53
C PRO A 168 -28.39 -0.04 -9.60
N ASN A 169 -28.02 -0.77 -10.65
CA ASN A 169 -26.65 -1.19 -10.93
C ASN A 169 -26.28 -0.94 -12.41
N ASN A 170 -24.99 -0.78 -12.67
CA ASN A 170 -24.36 -0.67 -13.99
C ASN A 170 -23.65 -1.98 -14.38
N ALA A 171 -23.96 -3.10 -13.70
CA ALA A 171 -23.27 -4.37 -13.93
C ALA A 171 -23.60 -4.92 -15.32
N HIS A 172 -22.58 -5.37 -16.05
CA HIS A 172 -22.78 -6.01 -17.34
C HIS A 172 -22.90 -7.52 -17.13
N ILE A 173 -24.11 -7.97 -16.80
CA ILE A 173 -24.43 -9.38 -16.66
C ILE A 173 -24.49 -9.97 -18.07
N GLN A 174 -23.39 -10.57 -18.55
CA GLN A 174 -23.46 -11.42 -19.74
C GLN A 174 -24.26 -12.67 -19.37
N GLN A 175 -25.42 -12.82 -20.02
CA GLN A 175 -26.25 -14.03 -20.00
C GLN A 175 -25.55 -15.21 -20.67
#